data_AF-A0A933U0Z9-F1
#
_entry.id   AF-A0A933U0Z9-F1
#
_cell.length_a   1.000
_cell.length_b   1.000
_cell.length_c   1.000
_cell.angle_alpha   90.00
_cell.angle_beta   90.00
_cell.angle_gamma   90.00
#
_symmetry.space_group_name_H-M   'P 1'
#
loop_
_entity.id
_entity.type
_entity.pdbx_description
1 polymer ?
#
loop_
_entity_poly.entity_id
_entity_poly.type
_entity_poly.pdbx_seq_one_letter_code
_entity_poly.pdbx_strand_id
1 'polypeptide(L)'
;MASVKFAPSALLLVLAPLARGQSTFTEIEPNETKAQATPVVCLAAGDSITGASQGSSTGLPGPGSADTFRIQTCALPAGLWRHAITITTTVDQYRASIRGRDQSGAPGNGGVPGTNDVELQSTPFLAPRTNTWFGFGRGEELYWRVLGNVNTTAPYVAMLASTGVTPTLVGPLAPGSITITTIGQGHATDTDLWLFDASGRAIPAHGNDDAWPQGVLQSQLTRTLTTGTYLLAVTRYNLANDQPAAADDAYPLGALADFPNLAVQGLFAAAASTNVSFAVSDSIGTVPVNAVLNAGANDPNAIAWFRLEIGTPPLFAPMCAGDGLDPLVTVACPCGNLGLSGRGCANSVHASGALFGASGASNPDTVVLAASALPAAAATIFLQGDALTSAVFGDGVRCAGGTNIRLRTKTASGGVCSFPAAGEPSVSQRGGVTPGSGARRWYQAYYRNSAAAFCPPATFNVTNGWVVDW
;
A
#
# COMPACT_ATOMS: atom_id res chain seq x y z
N MET A 1 50.23 18.45 27.25
CA MET A 1 49.17 17.43 27.38
C MET A 1 48.06 17.77 26.40
N ALA A 2 48.10 17.18 25.20
CA ALA A 2 47.05 17.35 24.19
C ALA A 2 46.03 16.22 24.36
N SER A 3 44.76 16.57 24.59
CA SER A 3 43.66 15.60 24.73
C SER A 3 43.08 15.32 23.34
N VAL A 4 43.30 14.10 22.84
CA VAL A 4 42.72 13.59 21.60
C VAL A 4 41.31 13.08 21.92
N LYS A 5 40.28 13.72 21.35
CA LYS A 5 38.89 13.24 21.41
C LYS A 5 38.67 12.22 20.29
N PHE A 6 38.40 10.97 20.64
CA PHE A 6 37.90 9.95 19.72
C PHE A 6 36.41 10.18 19.44
N ALA A 7 36.03 10.26 18.17
CA ALA A 7 34.65 10.22 17.72
C ALA A 7 34.17 8.75 17.69
N PRO A 8 32.92 8.43 18.08
CA PRO A 8 32.41 7.08 17.95
C PRO A 8 32.05 6.81 16.48
N SER A 9 32.82 5.97 15.82
CA SER A 9 32.42 5.38 14.54
C SER A 9 31.22 4.47 14.76
N ALA A 10 30.05 4.90 14.30
CA ALA A 10 28.90 4.02 14.15
C ALA A 10 29.24 2.98 13.06
N LEU A 11 29.54 1.75 13.49
CA LEU A 11 29.71 0.61 12.61
C LEU A 11 28.33 0.24 12.07
N LEU A 12 28.02 0.70 10.86
CA LEU A 12 26.82 0.30 10.12
C LEU A 12 27.00 -1.18 9.76
N LEU A 13 26.41 -2.08 10.54
CA LEU A 13 26.42 -3.50 10.27
C LEU A 13 25.50 -3.75 9.05
N VAL A 14 26.08 -3.74 7.85
CA VAL A 14 25.41 -4.21 6.64
C VAL A 14 25.28 -5.73 6.78
N LEU A 15 24.14 -6.20 7.30
CA LEU A 15 23.75 -7.59 7.17
C LEU A 15 23.52 -7.86 5.68
N ALA A 16 24.55 -8.38 5.01
CA ALA A 16 24.36 -9.00 3.71
C ALA A 16 23.33 -10.13 3.89
N PRO A 17 22.27 -10.20 3.06
CA PRO A 17 21.35 -11.31 3.13
C PRO A 17 22.15 -12.59 2.92
N LEU A 18 22.02 -13.55 3.85
CA LEU A 18 22.52 -14.89 3.65
C LEU A 18 21.93 -15.41 2.35
N ALA A 19 22.76 -15.61 1.33
CA ALA A 19 22.33 -16.19 0.08
C ALA A 19 21.82 -17.61 0.39
N ARG A 20 20.50 -17.80 0.30
CA ARG A 20 19.90 -19.13 0.37
C ARG A 20 20.35 -19.88 -0.88
N GLY A 21 20.80 -21.13 -0.71
CA GLY A 21 21.08 -22.01 -1.85
C GLY A 21 19.81 -22.24 -2.66
N GLN A 22 19.91 -22.17 -4.00
CA GLN A 22 18.81 -22.49 -4.89
C GLN A 22 18.37 -23.93 -4.69
N SER A 23 17.07 -24.13 -4.55
CA SER A 23 16.44 -25.44 -4.34
C SER A 23 15.84 -25.94 -5.64
N THR A 24 15.88 -27.25 -5.85
CA THR A 24 15.20 -27.92 -6.96
C THR A 24 14.16 -28.87 -6.39
N PHE A 25 12.92 -28.73 -6.83
CA PHE A 25 11.78 -29.55 -6.46
C PHE A 25 11.45 -30.49 -7.61
N THR A 26 11.64 -31.79 -7.42
CA THR A 26 11.34 -32.80 -8.43
C THR A 26 9.92 -33.29 -8.29
N GLU A 27 9.24 -33.53 -9.41
CA GLU A 27 7.92 -34.17 -9.45
C GLU A 27 7.87 -35.48 -8.66
N ILE A 28 6.69 -35.80 -8.13
CA ILE A 28 6.43 -37.07 -7.45
C ILE A 28 5.14 -37.64 -8.04
N GLU A 29 5.22 -38.82 -8.64
CA GLU A 29 4.07 -39.51 -9.24
C GLU A 29 3.37 -40.45 -8.24
N PRO A 30 2.04 -40.69 -8.36
CA PRO A 30 1.10 -40.07 -9.30
C PRO A 30 0.76 -38.62 -8.91
N ASN A 31 0.62 -37.70 -9.88
CA ASN A 31 0.23 -36.30 -9.62
C ASN A 31 -0.69 -35.66 -10.68
N GLU A 32 -1.47 -36.47 -11.39
CA GLU A 32 -2.30 -36.04 -12.52
C GLU A 32 -3.52 -35.18 -12.15
N THR A 33 -3.87 -35.16 -10.86
CA THR A 33 -4.99 -34.38 -10.32
C THR A 33 -4.53 -33.37 -9.27
N LYS A 34 -5.38 -32.38 -8.95
CA LYS A 34 -5.15 -31.47 -7.80
C LYS A 34 -5.04 -32.22 -6.47
N ALA A 35 -5.80 -33.31 -6.30
CA ALA A 35 -5.82 -34.10 -5.07
C ALA A 35 -4.49 -34.86 -4.84
N GLN A 36 -3.77 -35.18 -5.91
CA GLN A 36 -2.49 -35.86 -5.90
C GLN A 36 -1.32 -34.93 -6.20
N ALA A 37 -1.55 -33.61 -6.28
CA ALA A 37 -0.56 -32.67 -6.75
C ALA A 37 0.74 -32.74 -5.95
N THR A 38 1.89 -32.75 -6.64
CA THR A 38 3.20 -32.73 -6.00
C THR A 38 3.34 -31.46 -5.15
N PRO A 39 3.60 -31.57 -3.83
CA PRO A 39 3.74 -30.39 -2.99
C PRO A 39 5.09 -29.70 -3.23
N VAL A 40 5.05 -28.39 -3.45
CA VAL A 40 6.23 -27.53 -3.58
C VAL A 40 6.14 -26.45 -2.51
N VAL A 41 6.81 -26.66 -1.38
CA VAL A 41 6.72 -25.80 -0.20
C VAL A 41 7.88 -24.80 -0.16
N CYS A 42 7.56 -23.52 -0.02
CA CYS A 42 8.54 -22.43 0.01
C CYS A 42 9.41 -22.41 -1.26
N LEU A 43 8.78 -22.22 -2.41
CA LEU A 43 9.44 -21.90 -3.68
C LEU A 43 9.90 -20.43 -3.65
N ALA A 44 11.21 -20.21 -3.68
CA ALA A 44 11.80 -18.86 -3.72
C ALA A 44 12.25 -18.47 -5.14
N ALA A 45 12.49 -17.17 -5.36
CA ALA A 45 13.07 -16.71 -6.61
C ALA A 45 14.44 -17.38 -6.85
N GLY A 46 14.64 -17.94 -8.05
CA GLY A 46 15.82 -18.72 -8.42
C GLY A 46 15.70 -20.23 -8.16
N ASP A 47 14.70 -20.68 -7.40
CA ASP A 47 14.40 -22.10 -7.26
C ASP A 47 13.74 -22.66 -8.54
N SER A 48 13.82 -23.98 -8.71
CA SER A 48 13.26 -24.67 -9.88
C SER A 48 12.36 -25.85 -9.52
N ILE A 49 11.39 -26.13 -10.39
CA ILE A 49 10.62 -27.37 -10.42
C ILE A 49 11.07 -28.19 -11.63
N THR A 50 11.24 -29.49 -11.49
CA THR A 50 11.64 -30.38 -12.59
C THR A 50 10.67 -31.55 -12.74
N GLY A 51 10.32 -31.89 -13.98
CA GLY A 51 9.50 -33.06 -14.26
C GLY A 51 9.54 -33.52 -15.71
N ALA A 52 8.74 -34.52 -16.04
CA ALA A 52 8.63 -35.12 -17.36
C ALA A 52 7.26 -35.75 -17.57
N SER A 53 6.56 -35.25 -18.59
CA SER A 53 5.26 -35.78 -19.00
C SER A 53 5.26 -36.02 -20.52
N GLN A 54 4.63 -37.10 -20.96
CA GLN A 54 4.36 -37.44 -22.36
C GLN A 54 2.87 -37.36 -22.70
N GLY A 55 2.07 -36.67 -21.88
CA GLY A 55 0.63 -36.55 -22.13
C GLY A 55 -0.09 -35.52 -21.27
N SER A 56 -1.40 -35.65 -21.24
CA SER A 56 -2.29 -34.65 -20.65
C SER A 56 -3.43 -35.28 -19.84
N SER A 57 -3.39 -36.58 -19.62
CA SER A 57 -4.42 -37.29 -18.88
C SER A 57 -4.48 -36.79 -17.44
N THR A 58 -5.67 -36.41 -16.98
CA THR A 58 -5.95 -36.05 -15.57
C THR A 58 -6.73 -37.15 -14.83
N GLY A 59 -6.79 -38.36 -15.39
CA GLY A 59 -7.53 -39.48 -14.80
C GLY A 59 -6.84 -40.84 -14.89
N LEU A 60 -5.68 -40.91 -15.56
CA LEU A 60 -4.85 -42.11 -15.67
C LEU A 60 -3.41 -41.72 -15.38
N PRO A 61 -2.76 -42.32 -14.36
CA PRO A 61 -1.36 -42.04 -14.04
C PRO A 61 -0.39 -42.71 -15.03
N GLY A 62 0.87 -42.28 -14.99
CA GLY A 62 1.97 -42.83 -15.79
C GLY A 62 2.41 -41.84 -16.89
N PRO A 63 3.33 -42.21 -17.79
CA PRO A 63 3.98 -41.23 -18.68
C PRO A 63 3.03 -40.37 -19.52
N GLY A 64 1.80 -40.83 -19.81
CA GLY A 64 0.79 -40.07 -20.54
C GLY A 64 -0.06 -39.11 -19.67
N SER A 65 0.23 -38.96 -18.39
CA SER A 65 -0.48 -38.06 -17.48
C SER A 65 0.01 -36.61 -17.56
N ALA A 66 -0.85 -35.71 -17.11
CA ALA A 66 -0.45 -34.35 -16.76
C ALA A 66 0.34 -34.36 -15.44
N ASP A 67 1.19 -33.35 -15.24
CA ASP A 67 1.86 -33.15 -13.96
C ASP A 67 1.20 -32.00 -13.21
N THR A 68 0.63 -32.24 -12.03
CA THR A 68 0.04 -31.17 -11.20
C THR A 68 0.90 -30.93 -9.95
N PHE A 69 1.17 -29.66 -9.68
CA PHE A 69 1.92 -29.19 -8.52
C PHE A 69 1.06 -28.28 -7.66
N ARG A 70 1.18 -28.40 -6.33
CA ARG A 70 0.68 -27.41 -5.37
C ARG A 70 1.85 -26.56 -4.93
N ILE A 71 1.95 -25.37 -5.51
CA ILE A 71 3.04 -24.42 -5.25
C ILE A 71 2.66 -23.54 -4.08
N GLN A 72 3.55 -23.43 -3.09
CA GLN A 72 3.54 -22.40 -2.06
C GLN A 72 4.81 -21.56 -2.19
N THR A 73 4.69 -20.25 -2.43
CA THR A 73 5.85 -19.36 -2.43
C THR A 73 6.44 -19.23 -1.02
N CYS A 74 7.74 -18.93 -0.92
CA CYS A 74 8.27 -18.47 0.37
C CYS A 74 7.63 -17.14 0.76
N ALA A 75 7.47 -16.90 2.07
CA ALA A 75 7.12 -15.58 2.57
C ALA A 75 8.17 -14.54 2.13
N LEU A 76 7.69 -13.36 1.73
CA LEU A 76 8.50 -12.21 1.35
C LEU A 76 8.13 -11.02 2.26
N PRO A 77 8.91 -9.93 2.27
CA PRO A 77 8.47 -8.69 2.89
C PRO A 77 7.08 -8.29 2.39
N ALA A 78 6.22 -7.83 3.29
CA ALA A 78 4.87 -7.40 2.94
C ALA A 78 4.92 -6.34 1.83
N GLY A 79 4.19 -6.58 0.75
CA GLY A 79 4.23 -5.77 -0.46
C GLY A 79 3.66 -6.55 -1.63
N LEU A 80 3.46 -5.88 -2.77
CA LEU A 80 2.96 -6.52 -3.97
C LEU A 80 4.13 -7.13 -4.76
N TRP A 81 4.02 -8.41 -5.10
CA TRP A 81 5.04 -9.18 -5.81
C TRP A 81 4.46 -9.80 -7.07
N ARG A 82 5.13 -9.61 -8.21
CA ARG A 82 4.86 -10.37 -9.43
C ARG A 82 5.77 -11.59 -9.44
N HIS A 83 5.18 -12.76 -9.54
CA HIS A 83 5.86 -14.03 -9.67
C HIS A 83 5.74 -14.52 -11.12
N ALA A 84 6.82 -15.11 -11.64
CA ALA A 84 6.85 -15.66 -13.00
C ALA A 84 7.55 -17.01 -12.98
N ILE A 85 6.81 -18.09 -13.28
CA ILE A 85 7.38 -19.43 -13.46
C ILE A 85 7.52 -19.72 -14.95
N THR A 86 8.74 -20.03 -15.38
CA THR A 86 9.06 -20.22 -16.81
C THR A 86 9.62 -21.60 -17.07
N ILE A 87 8.95 -22.36 -17.94
CA ILE A 87 9.45 -23.65 -18.42
C ILE A 87 10.56 -23.45 -19.44
N THR A 88 11.65 -24.18 -19.23
CA THR A 88 12.72 -24.43 -20.18
C THR A 88 12.82 -25.94 -20.43
N THR A 89 13.09 -26.30 -21.68
CA THR A 89 13.17 -27.69 -22.14
C THR A 89 13.88 -27.70 -23.49
N THR A 90 14.43 -28.85 -23.88
CA THR A 90 15.02 -29.06 -25.21
C THR A 90 14.01 -29.52 -26.26
N VAL A 91 12.76 -29.84 -25.87
CA VAL A 91 11.69 -30.27 -26.78
C VAL A 91 10.50 -29.31 -26.74
N ASP A 92 10.18 -28.72 -27.88
CA ASP A 92 9.09 -27.75 -27.96
C ASP A 92 7.74 -28.46 -28.05
N GLN A 93 7.04 -28.61 -26.91
CA GLN A 93 5.61 -28.96 -26.85
C GLN A 93 4.97 -28.99 -25.44
N TYR A 94 5.71 -28.70 -24.37
CA TYR A 94 5.08 -28.53 -23.06
C TYR A 94 4.20 -27.28 -23.03
N ARG A 95 3.07 -27.40 -22.32
CA ARG A 95 2.17 -26.30 -22.00
C ARG A 95 1.89 -26.32 -20.51
N ALA A 96 1.95 -25.16 -19.87
CA ALA A 96 1.60 -25.03 -18.47
C ALA A 96 0.37 -24.15 -18.24
N SER A 97 -0.26 -24.35 -17.09
CA SER A 97 -1.42 -23.56 -16.67
C SER A 97 -1.47 -23.35 -15.16
N ILE A 98 -1.92 -22.17 -14.75
CA ILE A 98 -2.43 -21.95 -13.39
C ILE A 98 -3.86 -22.45 -13.35
N ARG A 99 -4.19 -23.27 -12.35
CA ARG A 99 -5.51 -23.89 -12.20
C ARG A 99 -6.35 -23.15 -11.16
N GLY A 100 -7.66 -23.27 -11.31
CA GLY A 100 -8.66 -22.68 -10.45
C GLY A 100 -9.92 -23.53 -10.42
N ARG A 101 -11.02 -22.96 -9.93
CA ARG A 101 -12.35 -23.56 -9.90
C ARG A 101 -13.34 -22.74 -10.69
N ASP A 102 -14.34 -23.40 -11.25
CA ASP A 102 -15.45 -22.71 -11.90
C ASP A 102 -16.32 -21.94 -10.90
N GLN A 103 -17.19 -21.10 -11.42
CA GLN A 103 -18.34 -20.60 -10.70
C GLN A 103 -19.55 -20.58 -11.63
N SER A 104 -20.74 -20.55 -11.04
CA SER A 104 -22.01 -20.43 -11.76
C SER A 104 -22.76 -19.19 -11.29
N GLY A 105 -23.63 -18.62 -12.11
CA GLY A 105 -24.40 -17.45 -11.70
C GLY A 105 -25.24 -16.89 -12.82
N ALA A 106 -25.96 -15.81 -12.50
CA ALA A 106 -26.73 -15.04 -13.47
C ALA A 106 -26.54 -13.54 -13.20
N PRO A 107 -26.47 -12.70 -14.25
CA PRO A 107 -26.32 -11.25 -14.08
C PRO A 107 -27.36 -10.69 -13.11
N GLY A 108 -26.92 -9.83 -12.18
CA GLY A 108 -27.79 -9.30 -11.11
C GLY A 108 -27.83 -10.14 -9.83
N ASN A 109 -27.33 -11.38 -9.84
CA ASN A 109 -27.36 -12.29 -8.67
C ASN A 109 -25.97 -12.64 -8.12
N GLY A 110 -24.92 -12.41 -8.91
CA GLY A 110 -23.54 -12.75 -8.55
C GLY A 110 -23.20 -14.22 -8.80
N GLY A 111 -21.98 -14.57 -8.44
CA GLY A 111 -21.41 -15.90 -8.64
C GLY A 111 -21.56 -16.82 -7.42
N VAL A 112 -21.65 -18.11 -7.69
CA VAL A 112 -21.62 -19.21 -6.71
C VAL A 112 -20.43 -20.10 -7.06
N PRO A 113 -19.41 -20.19 -6.19
CA PRO A 113 -18.23 -21.01 -6.44
C PRO A 113 -18.59 -22.48 -6.69
N GLY A 114 -18.03 -23.03 -7.77
CA GLY A 114 -18.09 -24.44 -8.11
C GLY A 114 -16.88 -25.22 -7.59
N THR A 115 -16.73 -26.44 -8.10
CA THR A 115 -15.65 -27.37 -7.71
C THR A 115 -14.91 -27.96 -8.90
N ASN A 116 -15.33 -27.64 -10.13
CA ASN A 116 -14.71 -28.18 -11.33
C ASN A 116 -13.37 -27.49 -11.56
N ASP A 117 -12.35 -28.29 -11.90
CA ASP A 117 -11.02 -27.78 -12.24
C ASP A 117 -11.04 -27.04 -13.58
N VAL A 118 -10.75 -25.74 -13.54
CA VAL A 118 -10.66 -24.88 -14.72
C VAL A 118 -9.30 -24.23 -14.83
N GLU A 119 -9.01 -23.74 -16.03
CA GLU A 119 -7.79 -23.01 -16.32
C GLU A 119 -8.00 -21.53 -16.01
N LEU A 120 -7.14 -20.96 -15.16
CA LEU A 120 -7.10 -19.51 -14.96
C LEU A 120 -6.26 -18.88 -16.05
N GLN A 121 -5.04 -19.37 -16.22
CA GLN A 121 -4.06 -18.83 -17.16
C GLN A 121 -3.27 -19.98 -17.79
N SER A 122 -2.79 -19.78 -19.01
CA SER A 122 -1.94 -20.77 -19.69
C SER A 122 -0.80 -20.17 -20.47
N THR A 123 0.24 -20.97 -20.65
CA THR A 123 1.32 -20.67 -21.57
C THR A 123 0.95 -21.01 -23.01
N PRO A 124 1.58 -20.38 -24.01
CA PRO A 124 1.69 -20.99 -25.34
C PRO A 124 2.44 -22.33 -25.27
N PHE A 125 2.33 -23.13 -26.34
CA PHE A 125 3.13 -24.36 -26.52
C PHE A 125 4.60 -24.06 -26.90
N LEU A 126 4.86 -22.90 -27.49
CA LEU A 126 6.18 -22.41 -27.87
C LEU A 126 6.78 -21.51 -26.79
N ALA A 127 8.10 -21.38 -26.76
CA ALA A 127 8.76 -20.44 -25.86
C ALA A 127 8.44 -18.98 -26.22
N PRO A 128 8.39 -18.05 -25.23
CA PRO A 128 8.54 -18.28 -23.79
C PRO A 128 7.27 -18.90 -23.16
N ARG A 129 7.47 -19.88 -22.28
CA ARG A 129 6.39 -20.61 -21.58
C ARG A 129 6.28 -20.13 -20.14
N THR A 130 5.69 -18.96 -19.96
CA THR A 130 5.64 -18.28 -18.66
C THR A 130 4.21 -18.13 -18.16
N ASN A 131 3.97 -18.63 -16.95
CA ASN A 131 2.80 -18.25 -16.16
C ASN A 131 3.20 -17.20 -15.13
N THR A 132 2.31 -16.25 -14.86
CA THR A 132 2.55 -15.21 -13.86
C THR A 132 1.33 -15.00 -12.97
N TRP A 133 1.60 -14.69 -11.70
CA TRP A 133 0.60 -14.29 -10.74
C TRP A 133 1.16 -13.19 -9.85
N PHE A 134 0.26 -12.50 -9.15
CA PHE A 134 0.61 -11.49 -8.17
C PHE A 134 0.27 -12.00 -6.77
N GLY A 135 1.20 -11.83 -5.84
CA GLY A 135 1.06 -12.16 -4.42
C GLY A 135 1.43 -10.98 -3.53
N PHE A 136 1.29 -11.15 -2.23
CA PHE A 136 1.44 -10.09 -1.22
C PHE A 136 2.51 -10.39 -0.16
N GLY A 137 3.36 -11.39 -0.43
CA GLY A 137 4.47 -11.82 0.43
C GLY A 137 4.06 -12.76 1.56
N ARG A 138 2.87 -13.36 1.48
CA ARG A 138 2.26 -14.17 2.54
C ARG A 138 2.53 -15.67 2.39
N GLY A 139 3.29 -16.07 1.36
CA GLY A 139 3.49 -17.47 1.02
C GLY A 139 2.27 -18.04 0.32
N GLU A 140 1.84 -17.35 -0.72
CA GLU A 140 0.66 -17.64 -1.55
C GLU A 140 0.73 -19.04 -2.15
N GLU A 141 -0.44 -19.67 -2.27
CA GLU A 141 -0.58 -21.02 -2.79
C GLU A 141 -1.34 -21.04 -4.12
N LEU A 142 -0.95 -21.91 -5.04
CA LEU A 142 -1.70 -22.16 -6.28
C LEU A 142 -1.48 -23.58 -6.79
N TYR A 143 -2.41 -24.05 -7.61
CA TYR A 143 -2.20 -25.23 -8.43
C TYR A 143 -1.61 -24.83 -9.78
N TRP A 144 -0.52 -25.47 -10.16
CA TRP A 144 0.14 -25.30 -11.45
C TRP A 144 0.23 -26.65 -12.14
N ARG A 145 -0.14 -26.72 -13.42
CA ARG A 145 -0.17 -27.97 -14.18
C ARG A 145 0.66 -27.87 -15.43
N VAL A 146 1.46 -28.89 -15.70
CA VAL A 146 2.20 -29.08 -16.95
C VAL A 146 1.57 -30.22 -17.75
N LEU A 147 1.33 -29.97 -19.03
CA LEU A 147 0.88 -30.95 -20.01
C LEU A 147 2.00 -31.21 -21.00
N GLY A 148 2.27 -32.48 -21.25
CA GLY A 148 3.07 -32.96 -22.36
C GLY A 148 2.22 -33.55 -23.48
N ASN A 149 2.90 -34.23 -24.39
CA ASN A 149 2.30 -35.12 -25.38
C ASN A 149 3.33 -36.17 -25.82
N VAL A 150 3.00 -37.04 -26.76
CA VAL A 150 3.91 -38.13 -27.19
C VAL A 150 5.26 -37.64 -27.73
N ASN A 151 5.39 -36.35 -28.07
CA ASN A 151 6.64 -35.74 -28.55
C ASN A 151 7.48 -35.09 -27.43
N THR A 152 6.96 -34.92 -26.21
CA THR A 152 7.72 -34.38 -25.08
C THR A 152 8.62 -35.45 -24.45
N THR A 153 9.65 -35.83 -25.21
CA THR A 153 10.58 -36.93 -24.89
C THR A 153 11.73 -36.55 -23.96
N ALA A 154 11.85 -35.27 -23.60
CA ALA A 154 12.86 -34.75 -22.68
C ALA A 154 12.17 -34.04 -21.49
N PRO A 155 12.82 -33.97 -20.31
CA PRO A 155 12.24 -33.31 -19.14
C PRO A 155 12.12 -31.78 -19.32
N TYR A 156 11.38 -31.15 -18.42
CA TYR A 156 11.32 -29.70 -18.27
C TYR A 156 11.95 -29.25 -16.95
N VAL A 157 12.43 -28.01 -16.96
CA VAL A 157 12.84 -27.26 -15.77
C VAL A 157 12.07 -25.95 -15.76
N ALA A 158 11.31 -25.70 -14.69
CA ALA A 158 10.52 -24.50 -14.50
C ALA A 158 11.14 -23.63 -13.39
N MET A 159 11.68 -22.47 -13.73
CA MET A 159 12.35 -21.58 -12.77
C MET A 159 11.43 -20.44 -12.34
N LEU A 160 11.41 -20.15 -11.03
CA LEU A 160 10.66 -19.02 -10.48
C LEU A 160 11.50 -17.73 -10.50
N ALA A 161 10.93 -16.66 -11.03
CA ALA A 161 11.38 -15.29 -10.79
C ALA A 161 10.35 -14.53 -9.94
N SER A 162 10.79 -13.54 -9.17
CA SER A 162 9.90 -12.67 -8.39
C SER A 162 10.42 -11.25 -8.40
N THR A 163 9.52 -10.29 -8.64
CA THR A 163 9.84 -8.87 -8.73
C THR A 163 8.82 -8.06 -7.93
N GLY A 164 9.30 -7.11 -7.12
CA GLY A 164 8.42 -6.18 -6.41
C GLY A 164 7.68 -5.26 -7.39
N VAL A 165 6.43 -4.94 -7.09
CA VAL A 165 5.57 -4.08 -7.89
C VAL A 165 5.14 -2.90 -7.02
N THR A 166 5.30 -1.69 -7.55
CA THR A 166 4.84 -0.46 -6.88
C THR A 166 3.53 -0.01 -7.53
N PRO A 167 2.39 -0.08 -6.81
CA PRO A 167 1.13 0.42 -7.34
C PRO A 167 1.14 1.94 -7.54
N THR A 168 0.45 2.41 -8.56
CA THR A 168 0.29 3.84 -8.83
C THR A 168 -0.71 4.45 -7.85
N LEU A 169 -0.33 5.54 -7.16
CA LEU A 169 -1.21 6.23 -6.22
C LEU A 169 -2.39 6.91 -6.95
N VAL A 170 -3.60 6.77 -6.41
CA VAL A 170 -4.82 7.47 -6.84
C VAL A 170 -5.47 8.11 -5.62
N GLY A 171 -5.69 9.43 -5.67
CA GLY A 171 -6.27 10.20 -4.58
C GLY A 171 -5.52 11.50 -4.26
N PRO A 172 -5.90 12.20 -3.18
CA PRO A 172 -6.71 11.74 -2.04
C PRO A 172 -8.20 11.56 -2.38
N LEU A 173 -8.87 10.64 -1.69
CA LEU A 173 -10.30 10.35 -1.85
C LEU A 173 -11.03 10.50 -0.50
N ALA A 174 -12.25 11.00 -0.47
CA ALA A 174 -13.09 11.07 0.72
C ALA A 174 -13.61 9.68 1.10
N PRO A 175 -13.73 9.35 2.41
CA PRO A 175 -14.42 8.13 2.82
C PRO A 175 -15.91 8.24 2.51
N GLY A 176 -16.54 7.11 2.21
CA GLY A 176 -17.94 7.03 1.83
C GLY A 176 -18.14 6.25 0.54
N SER A 177 -19.17 6.62 -0.24
CA SER A 177 -19.47 5.98 -1.52
C SER A 177 -18.41 6.34 -2.55
N ILE A 178 -17.62 5.34 -2.98
CA ILE A 178 -16.62 5.44 -4.03
C ILE A 178 -17.12 4.69 -5.26
N THR A 179 -17.11 5.36 -6.41
CA THR A 179 -17.40 4.77 -7.72
C THR A 179 -16.11 4.64 -8.51
N ILE A 180 -15.81 3.45 -9.02
CA ILE A 180 -14.71 3.17 -9.94
C ILE A 180 -15.32 2.73 -11.26
N THR A 181 -14.95 3.35 -12.37
CA THR A 181 -15.54 3.00 -13.67
C THR A 181 -14.55 3.14 -14.82
N THR A 182 -14.50 2.14 -15.69
CA THR A 182 -13.79 2.20 -16.98
C THR A 182 -14.72 2.66 -18.12
N ILE A 183 -16.02 2.82 -17.85
CA ILE A 183 -17.02 3.32 -18.79
C ILE A 183 -16.78 4.79 -19.12
N GLY A 184 -16.83 5.13 -20.41
CA GLY A 184 -16.72 6.52 -20.85
C GLY A 184 -15.32 7.12 -20.76
N GLN A 185 -14.28 6.30 -20.55
CA GLN A 185 -12.89 6.75 -20.38
C GLN A 185 -12.09 6.76 -21.70
N GLY A 186 -12.78 6.91 -22.84
CA GLY A 186 -12.15 7.00 -24.16
C GLY A 186 -11.72 5.65 -24.76
N HIS A 187 -12.24 4.54 -24.26
CA HIS A 187 -12.10 3.22 -24.86
C HIS A 187 -13.38 2.38 -24.68
N ALA A 188 -13.49 1.29 -25.44
CA ALA A 188 -14.50 0.24 -25.28
C ALA A 188 -13.83 -1.11 -24.98
N THR A 189 -12.60 -1.05 -24.45
CA THR A 189 -11.88 -2.23 -24.01
C THR A 189 -12.73 -2.94 -22.96
N ASP A 190 -12.87 -4.25 -23.15
CA ASP A 190 -13.18 -5.19 -22.09
C ASP A 190 -12.28 -4.91 -20.88
N THR A 191 -12.80 -4.92 -19.66
CA THR A 191 -11.98 -4.70 -18.45
C THR A 191 -12.50 -5.54 -17.30
N ASP A 192 -11.61 -5.96 -16.41
CA ASP A 192 -11.98 -6.58 -15.13
C ASP A 192 -11.17 -5.94 -14.00
N LEU A 193 -11.83 -5.66 -12.88
CA LEU A 193 -11.20 -5.03 -11.73
C LEU A 193 -11.57 -5.70 -10.42
N TRP A 194 -10.68 -5.58 -9.44
CA TRP A 194 -10.94 -6.02 -8.08
C TRP A 194 -10.24 -5.15 -7.03
N LEU A 195 -10.94 -4.86 -5.93
CA LEU A 195 -10.35 -4.21 -4.76
C LEU A 195 -9.86 -5.22 -3.72
N PHE A 196 -8.61 -5.05 -3.31
CA PHE A 196 -7.97 -5.76 -2.22
C PHE A 196 -7.77 -4.81 -1.04
N ASP A 197 -7.78 -5.36 0.18
CA ASP A 197 -7.38 -4.61 1.37
C ASP A 197 -5.86 -4.31 1.38
N ALA A 198 -5.41 -3.49 2.33
CA ALA A 198 -3.99 -3.15 2.50
C ALA A 198 -3.06 -4.37 2.73
N SER A 199 -3.63 -5.51 3.11
CA SER A 199 -2.91 -6.77 3.36
C SER A 199 -2.90 -7.72 2.17
N GLY A 200 -3.56 -7.35 1.07
CA GLY A 200 -3.61 -8.14 -0.16
C GLY A 200 -4.74 -9.18 -0.20
N ARG A 201 -5.76 -9.06 0.65
CA ARG A 201 -6.93 -9.94 0.56
C ARG A 201 -7.96 -9.34 -0.37
N ALA A 202 -8.44 -10.12 -1.33
CA ALA A 202 -9.55 -9.72 -2.18
C ALA A 202 -10.77 -9.45 -1.31
N ILE A 203 -11.37 -8.26 -1.44
CA ILE A 203 -12.52 -7.89 -0.63
C ILE A 203 -13.76 -8.55 -1.26
N PRO A 204 -14.55 -9.31 -0.50
CA PRO A 204 -15.73 -9.99 -1.03
C PRO A 204 -16.68 -9.01 -1.75
N ALA A 205 -17.17 -9.41 -2.91
CA ALA A 205 -18.06 -8.61 -3.75
C ALA A 205 -17.50 -7.21 -4.16
N HIS A 206 -16.19 -7.01 -4.18
CA HIS A 206 -15.57 -5.76 -4.68
C HIS A 206 -14.83 -5.97 -6.01
N GLY A 207 -15.30 -6.93 -6.80
CA GLY A 207 -14.91 -7.14 -8.19
C GLY A 207 -16.01 -6.73 -9.15
N ASN A 208 -15.62 -6.43 -10.38
CA ASN A 208 -16.53 -6.24 -11.50
C ASN A 208 -15.80 -6.47 -12.82
N ASP A 209 -16.25 -7.42 -13.60
CA ASP A 209 -15.82 -7.63 -14.99
C ASP A 209 -16.69 -6.75 -15.91
N ASP A 210 -17.97 -7.12 -16.07
CA ASP A 210 -18.92 -6.41 -16.91
C ASP A 210 -19.92 -5.60 -16.05
N ALA A 211 -20.10 -4.31 -16.37
CA ALA A 211 -21.06 -3.50 -15.63
C ALA A 211 -22.52 -3.94 -15.85
N TRP A 212 -23.20 -4.28 -14.76
CA TRP A 212 -24.63 -4.54 -14.73
C TRP A 212 -25.43 -3.37 -14.12
N PRO A 213 -26.58 -2.96 -14.72
CA PRO A 213 -27.28 -3.56 -15.87
C PRO A 213 -26.97 -2.90 -17.23
N GLN A 214 -25.83 -2.20 -17.36
CA GLN A 214 -25.49 -1.36 -18.51
C GLN A 214 -25.29 -2.18 -19.80
N GLY A 215 -24.90 -3.46 -19.68
CA GLY A 215 -24.71 -4.34 -20.84
C GLY A 215 -23.47 -3.98 -21.67
N VAL A 216 -22.41 -3.53 -21.00
CA VAL A 216 -21.11 -3.18 -21.59
C VAL A 216 -20.03 -4.09 -21.02
N LEU A 217 -18.96 -4.32 -21.78
CA LEU A 217 -17.79 -5.11 -21.33
C LEU A 217 -16.85 -4.34 -20.38
N GLN A 218 -17.27 -3.15 -19.96
CA GLN A 218 -16.47 -2.26 -19.14
C GLN A 218 -16.94 -2.37 -17.71
N SER A 219 -16.01 -2.34 -16.77
CA SER A 219 -16.29 -2.48 -15.35
C SER A 219 -16.85 -1.19 -14.75
N GLN A 220 -17.78 -1.36 -13.82
CA GLN A 220 -18.23 -0.31 -12.92
C GLN A 220 -18.54 -0.89 -11.54
N LEU A 221 -17.95 -0.29 -10.51
CA LEU A 221 -18.10 -0.69 -9.12
C LEU A 221 -18.42 0.52 -8.26
N THR A 222 -19.48 0.44 -7.44
CA THR A 222 -19.77 1.46 -6.41
C THR A 222 -19.79 0.82 -5.02
N ARG A 223 -18.88 1.20 -4.13
CA ARG A 223 -18.74 0.61 -2.79
C ARG A 223 -18.53 1.68 -1.74
N THR A 224 -19.00 1.42 -0.52
CA THR A 224 -18.69 2.27 0.63
C THR A 224 -17.33 1.89 1.18
N LEU A 225 -16.34 2.77 1.01
CA LEU A 225 -14.98 2.57 1.52
C LEU A 225 -14.74 3.46 2.74
N THR A 226 -14.20 2.87 3.80
CA THR A 226 -13.77 3.59 5.02
C THR A 226 -12.33 4.03 4.88
N THR A 227 -11.89 4.94 5.77
CA THR A 227 -10.50 5.42 5.79
C THR A 227 -9.50 4.28 5.81
N GLY A 228 -8.51 4.34 4.92
CA GLY A 228 -7.47 3.32 4.81
C GLY A 228 -6.90 3.20 3.39
N THR A 229 -5.99 2.24 3.25
CA THR A 229 -5.35 1.91 1.97
C THR A 229 -6.06 0.71 1.33
N TYR A 230 -6.37 0.83 0.04
CA TYR A 230 -6.90 -0.26 -0.79
C TYR A 230 -6.00 -0.42 -2.02
N LEU A 231 -5.87 -1.65 -2.50
CA LEU A 231 -5.21 -1.93 -3.76
C LEU A 231 -6.27 -2.26 -4.82
N LEU A 232 -6.18 -1.60 -5.97
CA LEU A 232 -7.04 -1.85 -7.11
C LEU A 232 -6.21 -2.57 -8.18
N ALA A 233 -6.63 -3.77 -8.54
CA ALA A 233 -6.17 -4.46 -9.73
C ALA A 233 -7.10 -4.12 -10.89
N VAL A 234 -6.53 -3.77 -12.05
CA VAL A 234 -7.27 -3.56 -13.30
C VAL A 234 -6.61 -4.38 -14.40
N THR A 235 -7.42 -5.14 -15.12
CA THR A 235 -7.00 -5.96 -16.26
C THR A 235 -7.90 -5.70 -17.46
N ARG A 236 -7.59 -6.36 -18.58
CA ARG A 236 -8.48 -6.35 -19.74
C ARG A 236 -9.70 -7.27 -19.54
N TYR A 237 -9.60 -8.34 -18.77
CA TYR A 237 -10.69 -9.31 -18.53
C TYR A 237 -10.12 -10.50 -17.75
N ASN A 238 -10.99 -11.35 -17.20
CA ASN A 238 -10.63 -12.62 -16.54
C ASN A 238 -9.66 -12.44 -15.35
N LEU A 239 -9.88 -11.44 -14.50
CA LEU A 239 -9.13 -11.28 -13.26
C LEU A 239 -9.64 -12.29 -12.22
N ALA A 240 -8.84 -13.31 -11.95
CA ALA A 240 -9.15 -14.33 -10.98
C ALA A 240 -8.51 -14.06 -9.61
N ASN A 241 -9.32 -14.23 -8.56
CA ASN A 241 -8.93 -14.39 -7.16
C ASN A 241 -9.90 -15.39 -6.50
N ASP A 242 -9.87 -15.57 -5.18
CA ASP A 242 -10.65 -16.59 -4.48
C ASP A 242 -12.13 -16.23 -4.23
N GLN A 243 -12.55 -15.02 -4.57
CA GLN A 243 -13.87 -14.48 -4.29
C GLN A 243 -14.80 -14.56 -5.51
N PRO A 244 -16.09 -14.92 -5.33
CA PRO A 244 -17.06 -15.01 -6.41
C PRO A 244 -17.47 -13.63 -6.95
N ALA A 245 -17.95 -13.61 -8.20
CA ALA A 245 -18.43 -12.40 -8.86
C ALA A 245 -19.54 -11.71 -8.05
N ALA A 246 -19.54 -10.38 -8.05
CA ALA A 246 -20.52 -9.58 -7.33
C ALA A 246 -21.88 -9.54 -8.06
N ALA A 247 -22.94 -9.15 -7.37
CA ALA A 247 -24.28 -9.08 -7.97
C ALA A 247 -24.41 -8.00 -9.06
N ASP A 248 -23.59 -6.97 -9.01
CA ASP A 248 -23.49 -5.92 -10.03
C ASP A 248 -22.52 -6.25 -11.17
N ASP A 249 -22.07 -7.50 -11.24
CA ASP A 249 -21.29 -8.06 -12.36
C ASP A 249 -22.22 -8.78 -13.37
N ALA A 250 -22.10 -8.42 -14.65
CA ALA A 250 -22.82 -9.07 -15.73
C ALA A 250 -22.12 -10.33 -16.27
N TYR A 251 -20.91 -10.64 -15.80
CA TYR A 251 -20.17 -11.87 -16.10
C TYR A 251 -19.93 -12.74 -14.86
N PRO A 252 -20.97 -13.35 -14.26
CA PRO A 252 -20.85 -14.12 -13.02
C PRO A 252 -20.30 -15.54 -13.23
N LEU A 253 -19.57 -15.80 -14.31
CA LEU A 253 -19.03 -17.11 -14.70
C LEU A 253 -17.50 -17.14 -14.71
N GLY A 254 -16.82 -16.04 -14.35
CA GLY A 254 -15.36 -15.95 -14.32
C GLY A 254 -14.71 -17.00 -13.42
N ALA A 255 -13.55 -17.53 -13.80
CA ALA A 255 -12.91 -18.56 -12.99
C ALA A 255 -12.32 -18.00 -11.68
N LEU A 256 -12.29 -18.82 -10.63
CA LEU A 256 -11.80 -18.44 -9.30
C LEU A 256 -10.49 -19.14 -8.97
N ALA A 257 -9.62 -18.45 -8.24
CA ALA A 257 -8.48 -19.09 -7.58
C ALA A 257 -8.96 -20.09 -6.50
N ASP A 258 -8.24 -21.19 -6.34
CA ASP A 258 -8.50 -22.15 -5.27
C ASP A 258 -8.09 -21.60 -3.89
N PHE A 259 -7.13 -20.67 -3.85
CA PHE A 259 -6.52 -20.15 -2.63
C PHE A 259 -6.55 -18.61 -2.59
N PRO A 260 -6.62 -18.02 -1.39
CA PRO A 260 -6.65 -16.57 -1.21
C PRO A 260 -5.27 -15.91 -1.37
N ASN A 261 -5.29 -14.57 -1.36
CA ASN A 261 -4.11 -13.68 -1.37
C ASN A 261 -3.32 -13.72 -2.69
N LEU A 262 -3.96 -14.04 -3.81
CA LEU A 262 -3.34 -13.97 -5.13
C LEU A 262 -4.28 -13.34 -6.14
N ALA A 263 -3.69 -12.78 -7.19
CA ALA A 263 -4.40 -12.31 -8.37
C ALA A 263 -3.75 -12.86 -9.63
N VAL A 264 -4.57 -13.38 -10.54
CA VAL A 264 -4.14 -13.96 -11.81
C VAL A 264 -4.97 -13.33 -12.91
N GLN A 265 -4.32 -12.72 -13.89
CA GLN A 265 -5.00 -12.37 -15.14
C GLN A 265 -5.09 -13.61 -16.02
N GLY A 266 -6.30 -13.89 -16.50
CA GLY A 266 -6.60 -15.12 -17.18
C GLY A 266 -6.24 -15.16 -18.66
N LEU A 267 -6.82 -16.14 -19.36
CA LEU A 267 -6.43 -16.51 -20.73
C LEU A 267 -6.53 -15.35 -21.73
N PHE A 268 -5.58 -15.39 -22.68
CA PHE A 268 -5.39 -14.58 -23.90
C PHE A 268 -4.53 -13.31 -23.81
N ALA A 269 -3.75 -13.11 -24.88
CA ALA A 269 -2.82 -12.01 -25.02
C ALA A 269 -3.57 -10.69 -25.14
N ALA A 270 -3.47 -9.84 -24.12
CA ALA A 270 -3.77 -8.43 -24.26
C ALA A 270 -2.93 -7.85 -25.41
N ALA A 271 -3.59 -7.15 -26.33
CA ALA A 271 -2.91 -6.43 -27.40
C ALA A 271 -1.88 -5.45 -26.79
N ALA A 272 -0.79 -5.18 -27.51
CA ALA A 272 0.16 -4.15 -27.11
C ALA A 272 -0.59 -2.83 -26.85
N SER A 273 -0.21 -2.12 -25.79
CA SER A 273 -0.76 -0.81 -25.43
C SER A 273 -2.29 -0.79 -25.32
N THR A 274 -2.87 -1.71 -24.55
CA THR A 274 -4.32 -1.76 -24.31
C THR A 274 -4.73 -0.69 -23.31
N ASN A 275 -5.61 0.23 -23.72
CA ASN A 275 -6.16 1.27 -22.84
C ASN A 275 -7.16 0.67 -21.85
N VAL A 276 -6.91 0.85 -20.55
CA VAL A 276 -7.77 0.44 -19.43
C VAL A 276 -7.99 1.60 -18.46
N SER A 277 -7.97 2.83 -18.98
CA SER A 277 -8.16 4.04 -18.20
C SER A 277 -9.49 4.00 -17.44
N PHE A 278 -9.48 4.52 -16.22
CA PHE A 278 -10.66 4.51 -15.35
C PHE A 278 -10.82 5.87 -14.66
N ALA A 279 -11.99 6.12 -14.10
CA ALA A 279 -12.22 7.24 -13.20
C ALA A 279 -12.62 6.73 -11.83
N VAL A 280 -12.18 7.45 -10.79
CA VAL A 280 -12.60 7.23 -9.40
C VAL A 280 -13.35 8.46 -8.92
N SER A 281 -14.59 8.30 -8.48
CA SER A 281 -15.43 9.37 -7.96
C SER A 281 -15.76 9.15 -6.50
N ASP A 282 -15.72 10.22 -5.72
CA ASP A 282 -16.15 10.28 -4.31
C ASP A 282 -17.16 11.42 -4.12
N SER A 283 -17.41 11.84 -2.87
CA SER A 283 -18.31 12.98 -2.58
C SER A 283 -17.73 14.35 -2.93
N ILE A 284 -16.42 14.45 -3.19
CA ILE A 284 -15.69 15.69 -3.46
C ILE A 284 -15.57 15.91 -4.99
N GLY A 285 -15.28 14.86 -5.74
CA GLY A 285 -15.11 14.95 -7.18
C GLY A 285 -14.71 13.65 -7.85
N THR A 286 -14.20 13.78 -9.07
CA THR A 286 -13.78 12.65 -9.91
C THR A 286 -12.31 12.80 -10.28
N VAL A 287 -11.53 11.75 -10.05
CA VAL A 287 -10.13 11.62 -10.43
C VAL A 287 -10.04 10.71 -11.67
N PRO A 288 -9.74 11.25 -12.86
CA PRO A 288 -9.44 10.42 -14.03
C PRO A 288 -8.04 9.82 -13.90
N VAL A 289 -7.89 8.55 -14.30
CA VAL A 289 -6.65 7.79 -14.25
C VAL A 289 -6.36 7.22 -15.63
N ASN A 290 -5.30 7.74 -16.27
CA ASN A 290 -4.80 7.20 -17.52
C ASN A 290 -4.05 5.89 -17.24
N ALA A 291 -4.53 4.78 -17.78
CA ALA A 291 -3.94 3.47 -17.58
C ALA A 291 -3.84 2.70 -18.89
N VAL A 292 -2.67 2.11 -19.13
CA VAL A 292 -2.38 1.30 -20.33
C VAL A 292 -1.68 0.03 -19.90
N LEU A 293 -2.24 -1.12 -20.25
CA LEU A 293 -1.55 -2.41 -20.16
C LEU A 293 -0.58 -2.55 -21.33
N ASN A 294 0.52 -3.26 -21.12
CA ASN A 294 1.45 -3.61 -22.21
C ASN A 294 2.09 -2.41 -22.91
N ALA A 295 2.40 -1.36 -22.16
CA ALA A 295 3.10 -0.17 -22.65
C ALA A 295 4.57 -0.51 -23.02
N GLY A 296 4.77 -1.05 -24.22
CA GLY A 296 6.10 -1.32 -24.81
C GLY A 296 6.55 -2.78 -24.87
N ALA A 297 5.77 -3.72 -24.32
CA ALA A 297 6.01 -5.16 -24.46
C ALA A 297 4.68 -5.94 -24.38
N ASN A 298 4.55 -7.01 -25.17
CA ASN A 298 3.42 -7.93 -25.08
C ASN A 298 3.55 -8.77 -23.79
N ASP A 299 3.05 -8.28 -22.66
CA ASP A 299 2.84 -9.07 -21.45
C ASP A 299 1.38 -9.56 -21.43
N PRO A 300 1.10 -10.79 -21.90
CA PRO A 300 -0.26 -11.29 -21.99
C PRO A 300 -0.92 -11.52 -20.62
N ASN A 301 -0.18 -11.36 -19.52
CA ASN A 301 -0.61 -11.66 -18.16
C ASN A 301 -0.51 -10.41 -17.23
N ALA A 302 -0.49 -9.20 -17.81
CA ALA A 302 -0.33 -7.96 -17.08
C ALA A 302 -1.56 -7.58 -16.24
N ILE A 303 -1.32 -7.15 -15.01
CA ILE A 303 -2.29 -6.49 -14.14
C ILE A 303 -1.77 -5.09 -13.84
N ALA A 304 -2.57 -4.06 -14.09
CA ALA A 304 -2.27 -2.71 -13.65
C ALA A 304 -2.70 -2.54 -12.19
N TRP A 305 -1.78 -2.10 -11.34
CA TRP A 305 -2.01 -1.96 -9.91
C TRP A 305 -2.03 -0.50 -9.48
N PHE A 306 -3.06 -0.15 -8.73
CA PHE A 306 -3.25 1.18 -8.16
C PHE A 306 -3.43 1.08 -6.65
N ARG A 307 -3.04 2.13 -5.94
CA ARG A 307 -3.22 2.29 -4.50
C ARG A 307 -4.18 3.45 -4.28
N LEU A 308 -5.34 3.14 -3.69
CA LEU A 308 -6.35 4.13 -3.30
C LEU A 308 -6.12 4.48 -1.83
N GLU A 309 -5.93 5.77 -1.56
CA GLU A 309 -5.91 6.30 -0.20
C GLU A 309 -7.28 6.94 0.09
N ILE A 310 -8.08 6.25 0.89
CA ILE A 310 -9.40 6.72 1.32
C ILE A 310 -9.25 7.45 2.64
N GLY A 311 -9.80 8.66 2.72
CA GLY A 311 -9.45 9.67 3.71
C GLY A 311 -8.44 10.67 3.16
N THR A 312 -8.45 11.91 3.67
CA THR A 312 -7.24 12.74 3.57
C THR A 312 -6.12 11.99 4.27
N PRO A 313 -4.91 11.86 3.67
CA PRO A 313 -3.73 11.44 4.41
C PRO A 313 -3.71 12.24 5.71
N PRO A 314 -3.50 11.61 6.88
CA PRO A 314 -3.53 12.34 8.13
C PRO A 314 -2.60 13.55 8.01
N LEU A 315 -3.15 14.77 8.09
CA LEU A 315 -2.36 15.97 7.93
C LEU A 315 -1.34 16.00 9.05
N PHE A 316 -0.07 15.91 8.71
CA PHE A 316 1.05 15.95 9.65
C PHE A 316 2.02 17.03 9.17
N ALA A 317 1.74 18.28 9.49
CA ALA A 317 2.41 19.42 8.86
C ALA A 317 2.70 20.56 9.85
N PRO A 318 3.81 21.31 9.63
CA PRO A 318 4.08 22.53 10.36
C PRO A 318 3.04 23.60 10.00
N MET A 319 2.77 24.51 10.93
CA MET A 319 1.87 25.64 10.78
C MET A 319 2.22 26.75 11.78
N CYS A 320 1.52 27.87 11.72
CA CYS A 320 1.62 28.97 12.67
C CYS A 320 3.03 29.59 12.75
N ALA A 321 3.70 29.77 11.60
CA ALA A 321 4.99 30.46 11.59
C ALA A 321 4.80 31.97 11.84
N GLY A 322 5.54 32.52 12.79
CA GLY A 322 5.60 33.96 13.08
C GLY A 322 6.55 34.72 12.15
N ASP A 323 6.70 34.26 10.91
CA ASP A 323 7.64 34.80 9.91
C ASP A 323 7.00 35.84 8.97
N GLY A 324 5.68 36.05 9.09
CA GLY A 324 4.93 36.96 8.22
C GLY A 324 4.63 36.41 6.83
N LEU A 325 4.93 35.13 6.58
CA LEU A 325 4.68 34.45 5.30
C LEU A 325 3.55 33.41 5.41
N ASP A 326 3.27 32.91 6.62
CA ASP A 326 2.24 31.90 6.84
C ASP A 326 0.82 32.48 6.72
N PRO A 327 0.01 32.05 5.72
CA PRO A 327 -1.34 32.55 5.51
C PRO A 327 -2.32 32.17 6.62
N LEU A 328 -1.99 31.19 7.48
CA LEU A 328 -2.80 30.85 8.66
C LEU A 328 -2.59 31.83 9.82
N VAL A 329 -1.56 32.67 9.74
CA VAL A 329 -1.22 33.67 10.76
C VAL A 329 -1.69 35.04 10.29
N THR A 330 -2.90 35.42 10.70
CA THR A 330 -3.52 36.70 10.34
C THR A 330 -3.19 37.84 11.30
N VAL A 331 -2.59 37.52 12.46
CA VAL A 331 -2.13 38.49 13.45
C VAL A 331 -0.60 38.56 13.40
N ALA A 332 -0.06 39.77 13.22
CA ALA A 332 1.39 39.98 13.21
C ALA A 332 2.02 39.72 14.59
N CYS A 333 3.33 39.42 14.61
CA CYS A 333 4.08 39.34 15.86
C CYS A 333 3.96 40.66 16.65
N PRO A 334 3.56 40.63 17.92
CA PRO A 334 3.06 41.79 18.65
C PRO A 334 4.07 42.92 18.84
N CYS A 335 5.38 42.62 18.72
CA CYS A 335 6.46 43.60 18.88
C CYS A 335 7.26 43.81 17.59
N GLY A 336 6.69 43.51 16.41
CA GLY A 336 7.43 43.55 15.14
C GLY A 336 8.57 42.54 15.07
N ASN A 337 8.53 41.54 15.95
CA ASN A 337 9.58 40.56 16.23
C ASN A 337 9.37 39.29 15.39
N LEU A 338 9.35 39.44 14.06
CA LEU A 338 9.18 38.31 13.14
C LEU A 338 10.32 37.28 13.31
N GLY A 339 9.96 36.00 13.27
CA GLY A 339 10.90 34.89 13.26
C GLY A 339 11.46 34.59 11.86
N LEU A 340 12.39 33.64 11.77
CA LEU A 340 12.77 33.04 10.49
C LEU A 340 11.71 32.04 10.02
N SER A 341 11.80 31.66 8.75
CA SER A 341 10.85 30.74 8.11
C SER A 341 10.59 29.48 8.95
N GLY A 342 9.31 29.17 9.17
CA GLY A 342 8.86 27.99 9.90
C GLY A 342 9.04 28.05 11.43
N ARG A 343 9.34 29.22 12.00
CA ARG A 343 9.52 29.42 13.46
C ARG A 343 8.48 30.37 14.02
N GLY A 344 8.31 30.36 15.34
CA GLY A 344 7.48 31.36 16.02
C GLY A 344 8.12 32.76 15.99
N CYS A 345 7.46 33.75 16.59
CA CYS A 345 8.04 35.08 16.77
C CYS A 345 9.36 35.02 17.56
N ALA A 346 10.26 35.97 17.31
CA ALA A 346 11.55 36.07 17.98
C ALA A 346 11.39 36.15 19.51
N ASN A 347 12.38 35.64 20.26
CA ASN A 347 12.42 35.71 21.73
C ASN A 347 13.71 36.39 22.21
N SER A 348 13.82 36.59 23.53
CA SER A 348 14.89 37.41 24.13
C SER A 348 16.31 36.89 23.93
N VAL A 349 16.48 35.63 23.54
CA VAL A 349 17.78 34.99 23.33
C VAL A 349 17.99 34.50 21.89
N HIS A 350 16.92 34.39 21.10
CA HIS A 350 16.94 33.92 19.72
C HIS A 350 16.09 34.81 18.81
N ALA A 351 16.76 35.67 18.06
CA ALA A 351 16.14 36.54 17.05
C ALA A 351 15.43 35.76 15.93
N SER A 352 15.79 34.49 15.72
CA SER A 352 15.13 33.62 14.74
C SER A 352 13.78 33.08 15.20
N GLY A 353 13.44 33.21 16.49
CA GLY A 353 12.28 32.56 17.10
C GLY A 353 12.50 31.09 17.45
N ALA A 354 11.65 30.60 18.34
CA ALA A 354 11.66 29.20 18.78
C ALA A 354 11.00 28.29 17.74
N LEU A 355 11.52 27.07 17.61
CA LEU A 355 11.05 26.07 16.66
C LEU A 355 10.33 24.93 17.38
N PHE A 356 9.13 24.60 16.90
CA PHE A 356 8.35 23.42 17.26
C PHE A 356 8.40 22.41 16.11
N GLY A 357 8.83 21.20 16.43
CA GLY A 357 8.87 20.06 15.52
C GLY A 357 7.94 18.94 16.02
N ALA A 358 7.37 18.19 15.08
CA ALA A 358 6.74 16.91 15.36
C ALA A 358 7.37 15.83 14.46
N SER A 359 7.44 14.61 14.98
CA SER A 359 7.96 13.43 14.26
C SER A 359 7.20 12.18 14.68
N GLY A 360 7.38 11.06 13.98
CA GLY A 360 6.65 9.81 14.21
C GLY A 360 5.39 9.71 13.35
N ALA A 361 4.44 8.88 13.79
CA ALA A 361 3.15 8.63 13.14
C ALA A 361 2.00 8.76 14.15
N SER A 362 0.83 9.22 13.69
CA SER A 362 -0.37 9.35 14.55
C SER A 362 -1.09 8.02 14.78
N ASN A 363 -0.93 7.04 13.88
CA ASN A 363 -1.55 5.72 14.00
C ASN A 363 -0.61 4.59 13.50
N PRO A 364 -0.05 3.73 14.39
CA PRO A 364 -0.13 3.83 15.86
C PRO A 364 0.62 5.06 16.38
N ASP A 365 0.19 5.59 17.52
CA ASP A 365 0.78 6.80 18.10
C ASP A 365 2.24 6.59 18.50
N THR A 366 3.12 7.19 17.70
CA THR A 366 4.55 7.32 17.95
C THR A 366 4.99 8.79 17.90
N VAL A 367 4.03 9.72 18.04
CA VAL A 367 4.28 11.15 17.85
C VAL A 367 5.19 11.66 18.96
N VAL A 368 6.27 12.36 18.56
CA VAL A 368 7.14 13.11 19.46
C VAL A 368 7.12 14.58 19.08
N LEU A 369 6.73 15.41 20.04
CA LEU A 369 6.74 16.87 19.96
C LEU A 369 8.05 17.39 20.56
N ALA A 370 8.74 18.28 19.85
CA ALA A 370 10.01 18.86 20.27
C ALA A 370 9.98 20.37 20.14
N ALA A 371 10.54 21.08 21.13
CA ALA A 371 10.72 22.52 21.12
C ALA A 371 12.22 22.85 21.26
N SER A 372 12.70 23.81 20.48
CA SER A 372 14.11 24.24 20.45
C SER A 372 14.25 25.75 20.26
N ALA A 373 15.46 26.27 20.48
CA ALA A 373 15.75 27.72 20.51
C ALA A 373 14.88 28.47 21.54
N LEU A 374 14.70 27.83 22.69
CA LEU A 374 14.09 28.40 23.90
C LEU A 374 15.19 29.01 24.79
N PRO A 375 14.86 29.93 25.71
CA PRO A 375 15.78 30.28 26.79
C PRO A 375 16.24 29.03 27.55
N ALA A 376 17.52 28.99 27.93
CA ALA A 376 18.24 27.75 28.25
C ALA A 376 17.60 26.86 29.33
N ALA A 377 16.88 27.47 30.29
CA ALA A 377 16.19 26.82 31.40
C ALA A 377 14.69 27.19 31.47
N ALA A 378 14.08 27.55 30.34
CA ALA A 378 12.69 27.99 30.30
C ALA A 378 11.73 26.86 30.73
N ALA A 379 10.78 27.18 31.60
CA ALA A 379 9.61 26.34 31.77
C ALA A 379 8.74 26.42 30.51
N THR A 380 8.41 25.27 29.94
CA THR A 380 7.75 25.11 28.64
C THR A 380 6.55 24.18 28.76
N ILE A 381 5.42 24.60 28.21
CA ILE A 381 4.17 23.85 28.24
C ILE A 381 3.80 23.46 26.81
N PHE A 382 3.72 22.15 26.57
CA PHE A 382 3.17 21.57 25.35
C PHE A 382 1.64 21.65 25.40
N LEU A 383 1.06 22.21 24.36
CA LEU A 383 -0.36 22.56 24.26
C LEU A 383 -0.99 21.81 23.09
N GLN A 384 -2.21 21.34 23.28
CA GLN A 384 -3.09 20.82 22.24
C GLN A 384 -4.36 21.68 22.20
N GLY A 385 -4.82 22.02 21.00
CA GLY A 385 -6.14 22.61 20.73
C GLY A 385 -6.97 21.74 19.76
N ASP A 386 -8.27 22.00 19.70
CA ASP A 386 -9.25 21.34 18.83
C ASP A 386 -9.85 22.26 17.75
N ALA A 387 -9.32 23.49 17.64
CA ALA A 387 -9.64 24.41 16.55
C ALA A 387 -8.40 25.25 16.18
N LEU A 388 -8.42 25.84 14.98
CA LEU A 388 -7.44 26.85 14.57
C LEU A 388 -7.84 28.23 15.13
N THR A 389 -6.86 29.02 15.51
CA THR A 389 -7.03 30.44 15.83
C THR A 389 -5.82 31.23 15.29
N SER A 390 -5.82 32.56 15.45
CA SER A 390 -4.63 33.40 15.28
C SER A 390 -4.79 34.57 16.23
N ALA A 391 -4.05 34.55 17.34
CA ALA A 391 -4.19 35.54 18.40
C ALA A 391 -2.84 35.87 19.04
N VAL A 392 -2.65 37.14 19.40
CA VAL A 392 -1.53 37.57 20.24
C VAL A 392 -1.55 36.76 21.53
N PHE A 393 -0.40 36.15 21.86
CA PHE A 393 -0.24 35.33 23.05
C PHE A 393 1.18 35.50 23.62
N GLY A 394 1.31 36.40 24.58
CA GLY A 394 2.62 36.83 25.08
C GLY A 394 3.38 37.60 24.00
N ASP A 395 4.65 37.29 23.81
CA ASP A 395 5.51 37.92 22.80
C ASP A 395 5.32 37.34 21.38
N GLY A 396 4.35 36.44 21.18
CA GLY A 396 4.16 35.72 19.92
C GLY A 396 2.69 35.51 19.55
N VAL A 397 2.45 34.57 18.62
CA VAL A 397 1.13 34.26 18.07
C VAL A 397 0.76 32.80 18.31
N ARG A 398 -0.40 32.57 18.93
CA ARG A 398 -0.95 31.23 19.14
C ARG A 398 -1.97 30.92 18.05
N CYS A 399 -1.85 29.74 17.44
CA CYS A 399 -2.82 29.18 16.50
C CYS A 399 -3.49 27.89 16.98
N ALA A 400 -3.02 27.27 18.07
CA ALA A 400 -3.78 26.24 18.79
C ALA A 400 -4.94 26.89 19.57
N GLY A 401 -6.16 26.73 19.06
CA GLY A 401 -7.40 27.36 19.55
C GLY A 401 -8.39 26.36 20.15
N GLY A 402 -9.62 26.82 20.34
CA GLY A 402 -10.73 26.03 20.89
C GLY A 402 -10.50 25.55 22.33
N THR A 403 -10.89 24.31 22.62
CA THR A 403 -10.65 23.65 23.91
C THR A 403 -9.18 23.26 24.02
N ASN A 404 -8.49 23.89 24.97
CA ASN A 404 -7.05 23.76 25.12
C ASN A 404 -6.70 22.76 26.23
N ILE A 405 -5.84 21.78 25.91
CA ILE A 405 -5.29 20.81 26.85
C ILE A 405 -3.79 21.06 27.02
N ARG A 406 -3.35 21.23 28.27
CA ARG A 406 -1.91 21.23 28.61
C ARG A 406 -1.42 19.78 28.70
N LEU A 407 -0.73 19.33 27.66
CA LEU A 407 -0.23 17.97 27.55
C LEU A 407 0.82 17.71 28.63
N ARG A 408 1.85 18.55 28.68
CA ARG A 408 2.96 18.39 29.63
C ARG A 408 3.69 19.71 29.87
N THR A 409 4.22 19.86 31.08
CA THR A 409 5.22 20.89 31.40
C THR A 409 6.59 20.25 31.43
N LYS A 410 7.57 20.85 30.75
CA LYS A 410 8.97 20.45 30.73
C LYS A 410 9.85 21.67 30.99
N THR A 411 11.03 21.45 31.55
CA THR A 411 12.06 22.49 31.63
C THR A 411 13.01 22.28 30.46
N ALA A 412 13.25 23.33 29.67
CA ALA A 412 14.25 23.30 28.62
C ALA A 412 15.63 23.06 29.25
N SER A 413 16.45 22.22 28.61
CA SER A 413 17.85 22.02 28.96
C SER A 413 18.71 22.44 27.78
N GLY A 414 19.49 23.51 27.93
CA GLY A 414 20.23 24.09 26.80
C GLY A 414 19.30 24.64 25.71
N GLY A 415 18.07 25.01 26.06
CA GLY A 415 17.09 25.59 25.14
C GLY A 415 16.28 24.57 24.34
N VAL A 416 16.34 23.27 24.72
CA VAL A 416 15.56 22.20 24.08
C VAL A 416 14.76 21.38 25.10
N CYS A 417 13.59 20.89 24.69
CA CYS A 417 12.81 19.88 25.42
C CYS A 417 11.86 19.13 24.47
N SER A 418 11.43 17.93 24.84
CA SER A 418 10.48 17.12 24.06
C SER A 418 9.43 16.43 24.93
N PHE A 419 8.34 15.99 24.31
CA PHE A 419 7.27 15.20 24.89
C PHE A 419 6.68 14.26 23.82
N PRO A 420 6.47 12.96 24.10
CA PRO A 420 6.78 12.24 25.33
C PRO A 420 8.27 11.85 25.43
N ALA A 421 8.76 11.73 26.67
CA ALA A 421 9.99 11.04 27.01
C ALA A 421 9.70 9.57 27.37
N ALA A 422 10.75 8.75 27.48
CA ALA A 422 10.61 7.35 27.87
C ALA A 422 9.83 7.21 29.20
N GLY A 423 8.80 6.36 29.21
CA GLY A 423 7.93 6.14 30.36
C GLY A 423 6.79 7.15 30.53
N GLU A 424 6.70 8.20 29.70
CA GLU A 424 5.55 9.10 29.68
C GLU A 424 4.42 8.54 28.77
N PRO A 425 3.14 8.82 29.08
CA PRO A 425 2.03 8.53 28.18
C PRO A 425 2.23 9.22 26.83
N SER A 426 1.76 8.58 25.77
CA SER A 426 1.85 9.10 24.40
C SER A 426 1.02 10.38 24.21
N VAL A 427 1.19 11.06 23.07
CA VAL A 427 0.49 12.32 22.80
C VAL A 427 -1.02 12.11 22.73
N SER A 428 -1.50 11.06 22.06
CA SER A 428 -2.92 10.68 21.99
C SER A 428 -3.49 10.35 23.35
N GLN A 429 -2.77 9.56 24.17
CA GLN A 429 -3.18 9.17 25.52
C GLN A 429 -3.33 10.40 26.41
N ARG A 430 -2.36 11.32 26.38
CA ARG A 430 -2.41 12.53 27.20
C ARG A 430 -3.41 13.56 26.65
N GLY A 431 -3.56 13.61 25.34
CA GLY A 431 -4.45 14.51 24.62
C GLY A 431 -5.91 14.04 24.56
N GLY A 432 -6.20 12.81 25.01
CA GLY A 432 -7.54 12.22 24.97
C GLY A 432 -8.06 12.04 23.54
N VAL A 433 -7.18 11.64 22.62
CA VAL A 433 -7.52 11.42 21.20
C VAL A 433 -7.32 9.95 20.87
N THR A 434 -8.22 9.36 20.08
CA THR A 434 -8.09 7.97 19.65
C THR A 434 -7.33 7.92 18.33
N PRO A 435 -6.19 7.21 18.23
CA PRO A 435 -5.53 6.95 16.95
C PRO A 435 -6.47 6.29 15.94
N GLY A 436 -6.46 6.76 14.69
CA GLY A 436 -7.33 6.36 13.60
C GLY A 436 -8.73 6.99 13.62
N SER A 437 -9.01 7.96 14.48
CA SER A 437 -10.34 8.59 14.60
C SER A 437 -10.65 9.64 13.53
N GLY A 438 -9.64 10.11 12.79
CA GLY A 438 -9.73 11.25 11.88
C GLY A 438 -9.78 12.60 12.60
N ALA A 439 -9.60 12.65 13.92
CA ALA A 439 -9.71 13.89 14.68
C ALA A 439 -8.52 14.82 14.43
N ARG A 440 -8.77 16.03 13.96
CA ARG A 440 -7.74 17.06 13.78
C ARG A 440 -7.38 17.74 15.10
N ARG A 441 -6.08 17.91 15.37
CA ARG A 441 -5.53 18.59 16.54
C ARG A 441 -4.39 19.52 16.17
N TRP A 442 -4.27 20.61 16.94
CA TRP A 442 -3.29 21.66 16.74
C TRP A 442 -2.35 21.73 17.94
N TYR A 443 -1.04 21.70 17.71
CA TYR A 443 -0.03 21.62 18.75
C TYR A 443 0.92 22.81 18.69
N GLN A 444 1.25 23.38 19.84
CA GLN A 444 2.28 24.41 20.03
C GLN A 444 2.94 24.22 21.40
N ALA A 445 4.08 24.89 21.63
CA ALA A 445 4.62 25.06 22.96
C ALA A 445 4.71 26.55 23.31
N TYR A 446 4.31 26.90 24.54
CA TYR A 446 4.57 28.23 25.09
C TYR A 446 5.51 28.13 26.28
N TYR A 447 6.36 29.13 26.45
CA TYR A 447 7.53 29.05 27.33
C TYR A 447 7.84 30.40 27.98
N ARG A 448 8.47 30.36 29.15
CA ARG A 448 8.93 31.56 29.86
C ARG A 448 9.97 32.32 29.02
N ASN A 449 9.77 33.63 28.91
CA ASN A 449 10.64 34.57 28.19
C ASN A 449 10.72 35.89 28.96
N SER A 450 11.11 35.84 30.24
CA SER A 450 11.04 36.97 31.17
C SER A 450 12.26 37.88 31.10
N ALA A 451 12.47 38.54 29.96
CA ALA A 451 13.51 39.55 29.78
C ALA A 451 12.89 40.96 29.79
N ALA A 452 13.26 41.79 30.76
CA ALA A 452 12.60 43.07 31.03
C ALA A 452 12.61 44.06 29.83
N ALA A 453 13.58 43.96 28.94
CA ALA A 453 13.70 44.82 27.76
C ALA A 453 13.12 44.22 26.46
N PHE A 454 12.63 42.97 26.49
CA PHE A 454 12.12 42.29 25.30
C PHE A 454 10.59 42.25 25.31
N CYS A 455 9.97 42.92 24.34
CA CYS A 455 8.51 42.89 24.13
C CYS A 455 7.64 43.12 25.40
N PRO A 456 7.92 44.16 26.21
CA PRO A 456 7.15 44.41 27.43
C PRO A 456 5.66 44.69 27.12
N PRO A 457 4.72 44.31 28.01
CA PRO A 457 4.94 43.80 29.37
C PRO A 457 4.94 42.26 29.49
N ALA A 458 4.91 41.52 28.38
CA ALA A 458 4.79 40.07 28.40
C ALA A 458 6.07 39.40 28.95
N THR A 459 5.91 38.19 29.49
CA THR A 459 6.99 37.42 30.14
C THR A 459 7.10 35.99 29.64
N PHE A 460 6.46 35.71 28.51
CA PHE A 460 6.40 34.41 27.87
C PHE A 460 6.17 34.57 26.38
N ASN A 461 6.60 33.57 25.62
CA ASN A 461 6.44 33.53 24.17
C ASN A 461 5.95 32.14 23.75
N VAL A 462 5.60 31.97 22.48
CA VAL A 462 5.04 30.75 21.89
C VAL A 462 5.80 30.41 20.60
N THR A 463 5.98 29.12 20.35
CA THR A 463 6.63 28.59 19.14
C THR A 463 5.72 28.69 17.91
N ASN A 464 6.19 28.30 16.74
CA ASN A 464 5.29 27.82 15.67
C ASN A 464 4.53 26.56 16.15
N GLY A 465 3.70 25.99 15.30
CA GLY A 465 2.90 24.82 15.61
C GLY A 465 2.97 23.70 14.58
N TRP A 466 2.25 22.63 14.89
CA TRP A 466 2.00 21.49 14.01
C TRP A 466 0.53 21.11 14.07
N VAL A 467 -0.03 20.71 12.94
CA VAL A 467 -1.36 20.09 12.85
C VAL A 467 -1.18 18.59 12.63
N VAL A 468 -1.95 17.80 13.37
CA VAL A 468 -1.97 16.33 13.31
C VAL A 468 -3.41 15.85 13.21
N ASP A 469 -3.72 15.06 12.18
CA ASP A 469 -4.92 14.23 12.14
C ASP A 469 -4.63 12.87 12.79
N TRP A 470 -5.50 12.46 13.71
CA TRP A 470 -5.29 11.29 14.57
C TRP A 470 -5.93 10.02 14.07
#